data_AF-A0A7V1F6T0-F1
#
_entry.id   AF-A0A7V1F6T0-F1
#
_cell.length_a   1.000
_cell.length_b   1.000
_cell.length_c   1.000
_cell.angle_alpha   90.00
_cell.angle_beta   90.00
_cell.angle_gamma   90.00
#
_symmetry.space_group_name_H-M   'P 1'
#
loop_
_entity.id
_entity.type
_entity.pdbx_description
1 polymer ?
#
loop_
_entity_poly.entity_id
_entity_poly.type
_entity_poly.pdbx_seq_one_letter_code
_entity_poly.pdbx_strand_id
1 'polypeptide(L)'
;MSFSYPFADDINLYVQGRVLPEDAERQKRTAKEILRRLKNQPGIILADEVGMGKTFVALAVAVSVVIEDNFRNPVIVMVPPSLREKWPRDFQLFKEKCLPQKIAEKIRSAAAERAIEFLKLLDDPPDRRNNLIFLTHGALSRGLTDQWVKWALINRALYNRKNTSNLRRALCRVAGRLISMAWVDRRCPEVWSP
;
A
#
# COMPACT_ATOMS: atom_id res chain seq x y z
N MET A 1 -3.24 -10.46 15.36
CA MET A 1 -1.94 -9.82 15.09
C MET A 1 -2.03 -8.41 15.62
N SER A 2 -1.32 -8.08 16.69
CA SER A 2 -1.21 -6.70 17.19
C SER A 2 -0.01 -6.07 16.49
N PHE A 3 -0.26 -5.27 15.46
CA PHE A 3 0.81 -4.49 14.83
C PHE A 3 1.01 -3.22 15.64
N SER A 4 2.15 -3.09 16.31
CA SER A 4 2.47 -1.89 17.10
C SER A 4 3.47 -1.06 16.31
N TYR A 5 3.00 0.01 15.67
CA TYR A 5 3.84 0.95 14.95
C TYR A 5 3.86 2.27 15.73
N PRO A 6 4.94 2.62 16.44
CA PRO A 6 5.06 3.93 17.07
C PRO A 6 5.13 5.02 16.00
N PHE A 7 4.73 6.24 16.38
CA PHE A 7 4.97 7.40 15.54
C PHE A 7 6.46 7.71 15.52
N ALA A 8 7.03 7.95 14.33
CA ALA A 8 8.42 8.37 14.23
C ALA A 8 8.55 9.83 14.66
N ASP A 9 9.09 10.07 15.86
CA ASP A 9 9.19 11.42 16.45
C ASP A 9 10.07 12.39 15.64
N ASP A 10 10.92 11.84 14.75
CA ASP A 10 11.71 12.57 13.77
C ASP A 10 10.88 13.27 12.68
N ILE A 11 9.60 12.91 12.51
CA ILE A 11 8.70 13.55 11.52
C ILE A 11 8.24 14.90 12.06
N ASN A 12 8.53 15.96 11.31
CA ASN A 12 8.10 17.34 11.62
C ASN A 12 7.01 17.82 10.66
N LEU A 13 5.75 17.87 11.12
CA LEU A 13 4.63 18.37 10.31
C LEU A 13 4.53 19.89 10.25
N TYR A 14 5.33 20.61 11.04
CA TYR A 14 5.35 22.06 11.02
C TYR A 14 6.25 22.58 9.90
N VAL A 15 5.68 23.38 9.00
CA VAL A 15 6.41 24.07 7.94
C VAL A 15 6.17 25.57 8.08
N GLN A 16 7.25 26.30 8.41
CA GLN A 16 7.21 27.74 8.66
C GLN A 16 6.58 28.49 7.47
N GLY A 17 5.63 29.38 7.76
CA GLY A 17 4.93 30.18 6.74
C GLY A 17 3.89 29.42 5.91
N ARG A 18 3.66 28.13 6.17
CA ARG A 18 2.65 27.32 5.47
C ARG A 18 1.58 26.71 6.37
N VAL A 19 1.97 26.31 7.57
CA VAL A 19 1.08 25.64 8.53
C VAL A 19 1.22 26.35 9.87
N LEU A 20 0.11 26.65 10.53
CA LEU A 20 0.16 27.20 11.89
C LEU A 20 0.72 26.15 12.85
N PRO A 21 1.50 26.53 13.88
CA PRO A 21 2.04 25.58 14.84
C PRO A 21 0.96 24.69 15.47
N GLU A 22 -0.19 25.27 15.79
CA GLU A 22 -1.34 24.56 16.37
C GLU A 22 -1.92 23.50 15.43
N ASP A 23 -1.99 23.81 14.13
CA ASP A 23 -2.43 22.86 13.11
C ASP A 23 -1.46 21.68 12.98
N ALA A 24 -0.16 21.96 12.99
CA ALA A 24 0.88 20.94 12.92
C ALA A 24 0.82 20.00 14.14
N GLU A 25 0.67 20.56 15.35
CA GLU A 25 0.49 19.77 16.57
C GLU A 25 -0.82 18.98 16.59
N ARG A 26 -1.92 19.53 16.05
CA ARG A 26 -3.15 18.75 15.83
C ARG A 26 -2.89 17.57 14.90
N GLN A 27 -2.29 17.80 13.73
CA GLN A 27 -2.00 16.75 12.76
C GLN A 27 -1.09 15.65 13.34
N LYS A 28 -0.07 16.04 14.13
CA LYS A 28 0.82 15.11 14.83
C LYS A 28 0.07 14.25 15.84
N ARG A 29 -0.81 14.86 16.66
CA ARG A 29 -1.68 14.14 17.59
C ARG A 29 -2.61 13.17 16.85
N THR A 30 -3.20 13.59 15.74
CA THR A 30 -4.06 12.73 14.91
C THR A 30 -3.28 11.53 14.37
N ALA A 31 -2.07 11.72 13.85
CA ALA A 31 -1.23 10.61 13.34
C ALA A 31 -0.87 9.61 14.45
N LYS A 32 -0.49 10.11 15.65
CA LYS A 32 -0.22 9.27 16.83
C LYS A 32 -1.46 8.46 17.23
N GLU A 33 -2.63 9.08 17.24
CA GLU A 33 -3.89 8.42 17.59
C GLU A 33 -4.30 7.35 16.57
N ILE A 34 -4.08 7.61 15.27
CA ILE A 34 -4.32 6.62 14.20
C ILE A 34 -3.46 5.38 14.43
N LEU A 35 -2.14 5.55 14.60
CA LEU A 35 -1.21 4.45 14.84
C LEU A 35 -1.57 3.67 16.11
N ARG A 36 -1.93 4.38 17.20
CA ARG A 36 -2.36 3.77 18.47
C ARG A 36 -3.60 2.90 18.29
N ARG A 37 -4.61 3.39 17.56
CA ARG A 37 -5.85 2.65 17.32
C ARG A 37 -5.63 1.45 16.40
N LEU A 38 -4.82 1.58 15.35
CA LEU A 38 -4.52 0.47 14.42
C LEU A 38 -3.91 -0.76 15.11
N LYS A 39 -3.33 -0.59 16.31
CA LYS A 39 -2.88 -1.70 17.16
C LYS A 39 -4.01 -2.68 17.54
N ASN A 40 -5.22 -2.14 17.77
CA ASN A 40 -6.35 -2.87 18.35
C ASN A 40 -7.54 -3.01 17.41
N GLN A 41 -7.56 -2.32 16.26
CA GLN A 41 -8.65 -2.39 15.30
C GLN A 41 -8.13 -2.41 13.85
N PRO A 42 -8.83 -3.11 12.94
CA PRO A 42 -8.34 -3.33 11.58
C PRO A 42 -8.40 -2.09 10.67
N GLY A 43 -9.06 -1.00 11.08
CA GLY A 43 -9.20 0.19 10.25
C GLY A 43 -9.76 1.39 11.01
N ILE A 44 -9.54 2.58 10.46
CA ILE A 44 -9.93 3.88 11.04
C ILE A 44 -10.45 4.76 9.92
N ILE A 45 -11.49 5.54 10.21
CA ILE A 45 -11.99 6.59 9.32
C ILE A 45 -11.54 7.92 9.90
N LEU A 46 -10.80 8.70 9.10
CA LEU A 46 -10.45 10.09 9.42
C LEU A 46 -11.43 11.02 8.68
N ALA A 47 -12.43 11.51 9.40
CA ALA A 47 -13.53 12.31 8.86
C ALA A 47 -13.41 13.81 9.17
N ASP A 48 -12.19 14.32 9.33
CA ASP A 48 -11.92 15.73 9.56
C ASP A 48 -12.36 16.60 8.37
N GLU A 49 -12.51 17.92 8.58
CA GLU A 49 -12.90 18.88 7.55
C GLU A 49 -11.91 18.90 6.37
N VAL A 50 -12.40 19.25 5.17
CA VAL A 50 -11.58 19.45 3.98
C VAL A 50 -10.54 20.53 4.26
N GLY A 51 -9.29 20.30 3.84
CA GLY A 51 -8.20 21.26 4.07
C GLY A 51 -7.41 21.06 5.37
N MET A 52 -7.88 20.24 6.34
CA MET A 52 -7.19 20.05 7.63
C MET A 52 -5.87 19.26 7.59
N GLY A 53 -5.34 18.93 6.41
CA GLY A 53 -4.04 18.26 6.26
C GLY A 53 -4.08 16.73 6.29
N LYS A 54 -5.23 16.10 6.00
CA LYS A 54 -5.40 14.64 5.98
C LYS A 54 -4.33 13.91 5.15
N THR A 55 -3.89 14.48 4.03
CA THR A 55 -2.82 13.91 3.21
C THR A 55 -1.51 13.80 4.00
N PHE A 56 -1.09 14.87 4.67
CA PHE A 56 0.15 14.89 5.46
C PHE A 56 0.06 13.98 6.69
N VAL A 57 -1.11 13.93 7.33
CA VAL A 57 -1.38 12.96 8.41
C VAL A 57 -1.23 11.52 7.90
N ALA A 58 -1.83 11.19 6.76
CA ALA A 58 -1.72 9.85 6.17
C ALA A 58 -0.28 9.48 5.77
N LEU A 59 0.47 10.44 5.21
CA LEU A 59 1.89 10.25 4.89
C LEU A 59 2.73 10.04 6.15
N ALA A 60 2.48 10.80 7.22
CA ALA A 60 3.19 10.62 8.49
C ALA A 60 2.94 9.25 9.11
N VAL A 61 1.69 8.75 9.05
CA VAL A 61 1.34 7.39 9.46
C VAL A 61 2.09 6.36 8.61
N ALA A 62 2.04 6.49 7.28
CA ALA A 62 2.70 5.55 6.37
C ALA A 62 4.22 5.50 6.57
N VAL A 63 4.88 6.65 6.70
CA VAL A 63 6.32 6.72 6.91
C VAL A 63 6.71 6.18 8.29
N SER A 64 5.91 6.43 9.33
CA SER A 64 6.15 5.82 10.65
C SER A 64 6.15 4.28 10.59
N VAL A 65 5.21 3.70 9.84
CA VAL A 65 5.16 2.24 9.62
C VAL A 65 6.39 1.75 8.85
N VAL A 66 6.81 2.47 7.80
CA VAL A 66 8.01 2.12 7.01
C VAL A 66 9.28 2.14 7.88
N ILE A 67 9.43 3.15 8.73
CA ILE A 67 10.59 3.29 9.62
C ILE A 67 10.61 2.15 10.64
N GLU A 68 9.49 1.88 11.31
CA GLU A 68 9.39 0.81 12.31
C GLU A 68 9.63 -0.58 11.70
N ASP A 69 9.13 -0.82 10.49
CA ASP A 69 9.36 -2.07 9.76
C ASP A 69 10.77 -2.15 9.15
N ASN A 70 11.65 -1.19 9.46
CA ASN A 70 13.01 -1.09 8.96
C ASN A 70 13.08 -1.22 7.43
N PHE A 71 12.17 -0.53 6.74
CA PHE A 71 12.11 -0.42 5.28
C PHE A 71 11.89 -1.76 4.54
N ARG A 72 11.45 -2.83 5.23
CA ARG A 72 11.35 -4.19 4.65
C ARG A 72 10.14 -4.37 3.75
N ASN A 73 8.98 -3.89 4.17
CA ASN A 73 7.72 -4.06 3.46
C ASN A 73 7.18 -2.71 2.95
N PRO A 74 6.62 -2.68 1.73
CA PRO A 74 6.00 -1.48 1.20
C PRO A 74 4.66 -1.17 1.89
N VAL A 75 4.43 0.11 2.19
CA VAL A 75 3.10 0.63 2.51
C VAL A 75 2.41 1.06 1.23
N ILE A 76 1.17 0.60 1.03
CA ILE A 76 0.38 0.89 -0.17
C ILE A 76 -0.64 1.97 0.16
N VAL A 77 -0.61 3.08 -0.59
CA VAL A 77 -1.57 4.18 -0.47
C VAL A 77 -2.47 4.14 -1.70
N MET A 78 -3.74 3.78 -1.49
CA MET A 78 -4.72 3.76 -2.57
C MET A 78 -5.30 5.14 -2.81
N VAL A 79 -5.25 5.65 -4.04
CA VAL A 79 -5.64 7.02 -4.39
C VAL A 79 -6.63 7.05 -5.55
N PRO A 80 -7.66 7.93 -5.54
CA PRO A 80 -8.52 8.13 -6.71
C PRO A 80 -7.71 8.52 -7.96
N PRO A 81 -8.15 8.14 -9.19
CA PRO A 81 -7.44 8.49 -10.43
C PRO A 81 -7.18 9.99 -10.61
N SER A 82 -8.12 10.83 -10.17
CA SER A 82 -7.98 12.30 -10.22
C SER A 82 -6.85 12.86 -9.35
N LEU A 83 -6.37 12.08 -8.37
CA LEU A 83 -5.31 12.49 -7.44
C LEU A 83 -3.98 11.75 -7.69
N ARG A 84 -3.89 10.96 -8.77
CA ARG A 84 -2.72 10.09 -9.05
C ARG A 84 -1.40 10.83 -9.15
N GLU A 85 -1.40 12.06 -9.66
CA GLU A 85 -0.20 12.90 -9.77
C GLU A 85 0.01 13.76 -8.51
N LYS A 86 -1.09 14.12 -7.83
CA LYS A 86 -1.04 14.98 -6.66
C LYS A 86 -0.35 14.30 -5.48
N TRP A 87 -0.70 13.05 -5.17
CA TRP A 87 -0.13 12.35 -4.02
C TRP A 87 1.39 12.14 -4.11
N PRO A 88 1.97 11.70 -5.23
CA PRO A 88 3.42 11.65 -5.40
C PRO A 88 4.10 13.01 -5.21
N ARG A 89 3.50 14.09 -5.73
CA ARG A 89 4.02 15.46 -5.54
C ARG A 89 3.96 15.91 -4.08
N ASP A 90 2.83 15.69 -3.42
CA ASP A 90 2.66 15.98 -1.98
C ASP A 90 3.64 15.16 -1.14
N PHE A 91 3.96 13.93 -1.55
CA PHE A 91 4.97 13.12 -0.89
C PHE A 91 6.40 13.63 -1.08
N GLN A 92 6.77 14.13 -2.28
CA GLN A 92 8.07 14.78 -2.44
C GLN A 92 8.18 16.01 -1.54
N LEU A 93 7.13 16.83 -1.48
CA LEU A 93 7.09 17.97 -0.57
C LEU A 93 7.20 17.54 0.91
N PHE A 94 6.50 16.47 1.30
CA PHE A 94 6.61 15.89 2.63
C PHE A 94 8.03 15.39 2.92
N LYS A 95 8.68 14.72 1.97
CA LYS A 95 10.08 14.29 2.12
C LYS A 95 11.03 15.46 2.33
N GLU A 96 10.86 16.54 1.57
CA GLU A 96 11.71 17.73 1.63
C GLU A 96 11.53 18.56 2.89
N LYS A 97 10.29 18.64 3.41
CA LYS A 97 9.94 19.59 4.48
C LYS A 97 9.67 18.94 5.83
N CYS A 98 9.26 17.67 5.85
CA CYS A 98 8.79 17.00 7.06
C CYS A 98 9.68 15.86 7.54
N LEU A 99 10.65 15.42 6.72
CA LEU A 99 11.57 14.33 7.08
C LEU A 99 12.99 14.84 7.27
N PRO A 100 13.76 14.27 8.22
CA PRO A 100 15.20 14.47 8.27
C PRO A 100 15.86 13.93 7.00
N GLN A 101 16.94 14.58 6.56
CA GLN A 101 17.66 14.23 5.33
C GLN A 101 18.02 12.73 5.25
N LYS A 102 18.52 12.14 6.35
CA LYS A 102 18.88 10.72 6.44
C LYS A 102 17.72 9.76 6.11
N ILE A 103 16.49 10.13 6.47
CA ILE A 103 15.29 9.33 6.20
C ILE A 103 14.78 9.62 4.79
N ALA A 104 14.77 10.90 4.40
CA ALA A 104 14.33 11.34 3.08
C ALA A 104 15.14 10.69 1.94
N GLU A 105 16.45 10.52 2.11
CA GLU A 105 17.31 9.85 1.13
C GLU A 105 17.06 8.34 1.03
N LYS A 106 16.71 7.71 2.16
CA LYS A 106 16.44 6.27 2.22
C LYS A 106 15.07 5.89 1.67
N ILE A 107 14.04 6.70 1.94
CA ILE A 107 12.67 6.34 1.59
C ILE A 107 12.39 6.50 0.09
N ARG A 108 11.95 5.42 -0.54
CA ARG A 108 11.64 5.37 -1.98
C ARG A 108 10.14 5.23 -2.20
N SER A 109 9.65 5.92 -3.23
CA SER A 109 8.25 5.84 -3.62
C SER A 109 8.06 5.67 -5.11
N ALA A 110 7.04 4.92 -5.48
CA ALA A 110 6.60 4.77 -6.87
C ALA A 110 5.07 4.86 -6.96
N ALA A 111 4.57 5.10 -8.16
CA ALA A 111 3.14 5.06 -8.47
C ALA A 111 2.85 3.93 -9.44
N ALA A 112 1.69 3.30 -9.30
CA ALA A 112 1.18 2.28 -10.20
C ALA A 112 -0.27 2.57 -10.58
N GLU A 113 -0.56 2.55 -11.87
CA GLU A 113 -1.91 2.74 -12.41
C GLU A 113 -2.53 1.43 -12.88
N ARG A 114 -1.70 0.40 -13.09
CA ARG A 114 -2.12 -0.92 -13.54
C ARG A 114 -1.65 -2.01 -12.59
N ALA A 115 -2.37 -3.13 -12.58
CA ALA A 115 -2.02 -4.31 -11.79
C ALA A 115 -0.59 -4.82 -12.05
N ILE A 116 -0.17 -4.85 -13.33
CA ILE A 116 1.17 -5.34 -13.69
C ILE A 116 2.30 -4.44 -13.20
N GLU A 117 2.11 -3.12 -13.23
CA GLU A 117 3.07 -2.14 -12.69
C GLU A 117 3.18 -2.32 -11.17
N PHE A 118 2.04 -2.46 -10.49
CA PHE A 118 2.00 -2.69 -9.05
C PHE A 118 2.72 -3.98 -8.65
N LEU A 119 2.48 -5.09 -9.34
CA LEU A 119 3.14 -6.37 -9.05
C LEU A 119 4.65 -6.29 -9.29
N LYS A 120 5.09 -5.64 -10.37
CA LYS A 120 6.52 -5.41 -10.62
C LYS A 120 7.20 -4.67 -9.45
N LEU A 121 6.53 -3.66 -8.90
CA LEU A 121 7.05 -2.90 -7.75
C LEU A 121 7.11 -3.74 -6.47
N LEU A 122 6.19 -4.70 -6.28
CA LEU A 122 6.24 -5.63 -5.15
C LEU A 122 7.34 -6.68 -5.30
N ASP A 123 7.63 -7.09 -6.53
CA ASP A 123 8.64 -8.09 -6.86
C ASP A 123 10.07 -7.52 -6.88
N ASP A 124 10.23 -6.20 -6.82
CA ASP A 124 11.55 -5.58 -6.77
C ASP A 124 12.39 -6.11 -5.59
N PRO A 125 13.69 -6.39 -5.82
CA PRO A 125 14.59 -6.89 -4.79
C PRO A 125 14.87 -5.82 -3.72
N PRO A 126 15.31 -6.22 -2.51
CA PRO A 126 15.42 -5.32 -1.36
C PRO A 126 16.29 -4.07 -1.59
N ASP A 127 17.28 -4.14 -2.47
CA ASP A 127 18.19 -3.05 -2.84
C ASP A 127 17.53 -1.92 -3.64
N ARG A 128 16.45 -2.23 -4.37
CA ARG A 128 15.72 -1.26 -5.20
C ARG A 128 14.23 -1.11 -4.90
N ARG A 129 13.69 -1.93 -3.99
CA ARG A 129 12.28 -1.92 -3.61
C ARG A 129 11.83 -0.55 -3.11
N ASN A 130 10.61 -0.18 -3.50
CA ASN A 130 9.94 1.01 -3.01
C ASN A 130 9.30 0.76 -1.64
N ASN A 131 9.38 1.72 -0.74
CA ASN A 131 8.78 1.62 0.60
C ASN A 131 7.36 2.17 0.65
N LEU A 132 7.03 3.08 -0.27
CA LEU A 132 5.70 3.66 -0.41
C LEU A 132 5.22 3.51 -1.85
N ILE A 133 4.07 2.87 -2.04
CA ILE A 133 3.51 2.65 -3.39
C ILE A 133 2.14 3.33 -3.47
N PHE A 134 2.03 4.33 -4.35
CA PHE A 134 0.75 4.97 -4.67
C PHE A 134 0.02 4.13 -5.72
N LEU A 135 -1.09 3.51 -5.33
CA LEU A 135 -1.88 2.66 -6.21
C LEU A 135 -3.16 3.38 -6.61
N THR A 136 -3.38 3.57 -7.90
CA THR A 136 -4.64 4.17 -8.37
C THR A 136 -5.82 3.24 -8.05
N HIS A 137 -6.90 3.79 -7.48
CA HIS A 137 -8.11 3.04 -7.18
C HIS A 137 -8.71 2.48 -8.47
N GLY A 138 -8.88 1.16 -8.51
CA GLY A 138 -9.29 0.43 -9.71
C GLY A 138 -8.15 -0.01 -10.62
N ALA A 139 -6.87 0.22 -10.26
CA ALA A 139 -5.71 -0.32 -10.99
C ALA A 139 -5.76 -1.86 -11.11
N LEU A 140 -6.29 -2.51 -10.06
CA LEU A 140 -6.52 -3.95 -10.05
C LEU A 140 -7.76 -4.31 -10.88
N SER A 141 -8.87 -3.58 -10.78
CA SER A 141 -10.10 -3.96 -11.51
C SER A 141 -10.04 -3.72 -13.02
N ARG A 142 -9.36 -2.66 -13.48
CA ARG A 142 -9.29 -2.28 -14.90
C ARG A 142 -8.18 -3.01 -15.67
N GLY A 143 -7.17 -3.52 -14.97
CA GLY A 143 -5.95 -4.12 -15.57
C GLY A 143 -5.80 -5.63 -15.36
N LEU A 144 -6.69 -6.30 -14.62
CA LEU A 144 -6.71 -7.77 -14.45
C LEU A 144 -7.24 -8.51 -15.70
N THR A 145 -7.07 -7.96 -16.90
CA THR A 145 -7.32 -8.69 -18.14
C THR A 145 -6.22 -9.73 -18.41
N ASP A 146 -5.00 -9.48 -17.91
CA ASP A 146 -3.89 -10.43 -18.02
C ASP A 146 -4.11 -11.65 -17.11
N GLN A 147 -4.14 -12.80 -17.78
CA GLN A 147 -4.49 -14.10 -17.24
C GLN A 147 -3.46 -14.58 -16.20
N TRP A 148 -2.18 -14.26 -16.42
CA TRP A 148 -1.07 -14.66 -15.56
C TRP A 148 -0.93 -13.75 -14.36
N VAL A 149 -1.22 -12.46 -14.52
CA VAL A 149 -1.28 -11.48 -13.42
C VAL A 149 -2.38 -11.85 -12.41
N LYS A 150 -3.57 -12.28 -12.89
CA LYS A 150 -4.62 -12.83 -12.03
C LYS A 150 -4.12 -14.03 -11.22
N TRP A 151 -3.41 -14.95 -11.88
CA TRP A 151 -2.86 -16.13 -11.23
C TRP A 151 -1.79 -15.76 -10.19
N ALA A 152 -0.86 -14.86 -10.53
CA ALA A 152 0.17 -14.40 -9.60
C ALA A 152 -0.44 -13.78 -8.34
N LEU A 153 -1.51 -12.99 -8.49
CA LEU A 153 -2.20 -12.34 -7.38
C LEU A 153 -2.93 -13.35 -6.48
N ILE A 154 -3.60 -14.35 -7.07
CA ILE A 154 -4.19 -15.47 -6.31
C ILE A 154 -3.10 -16.24 -5.56
N ASN A 155 -1.99 -16.60 -6.23
CA ASN A 155 -0.91 -17.35 -5.60
C ASN A 155 -0.27 -16.57 -4.44
N ARG A 156 -0.05 -15.26 -4.62
CA ARG A 156 0.48 -14.37 -3.57
C ARG A 156 -0.49 -14.19 -2.40
N ALA A 157 -1.79 -14.10 -2.66
CA ALA A 157 -2.81 -14.02 -1.60
C ALA A 157 -2.87 -15.31 -0.74
N LEU A 158 -2.54 -16.46 -1.32
CA LEU A 158 -2.44 -17.74 -0.64
C LEU A 158 -1.06 -17.99 0.00
N TYR A 159 -0.03 -17.24 -0.43
CA TYR A 159 1.32 -17.39 0.06
C TYR A 159 1.38 -17.17 1.57
N ASN A 160 1.96 -18.12 2.30
CA ASN A 160 2.09 -18.11 3.76
C ASN A 160 0.76 -18.16 4.55
N ARG A 161 -0.39 -18.41 3.90
CA ARG A 161 -1.67 -18.66 4.59
C ARG A 161 -1.82 -20.14 4.93
N LYS A 162 -2.04 -20.43 6.22
CA LYS A 162 -2.33 -21.77 6.74
C LYS A 162 -3.77 -22.19 6.37
N ASN A 163 -4.04 -23.51 6.33
CA ASN A 163 -5.35 -24.11 6.02
C ASN A 163 -5.94 -23.74 4.64
N THR A 164 -5.10 -23.50 3.64
CA THR A 164 -5.54 -23.17 2.27
C THR A 164 -5.77 -24.39 1.37
N SER A 165 -5.63 -25.62 1.87
CA SER A 165 -5.73 -26.86 1.06
C SER A 165 -7.09 -27.02 0.36
N ASN A 166 -8.19 -26.77 1.07
CA ASN A 166 -9.54 -26.80 0.49
C ASN A 166 -9.75 -25.66 -0.53
N LEU A 167 -9.21 -24.47 -0.25
CA LEU A 167 -9.28 -23.33 -1.15
C LEU A 167 -8.45 -23.56 -2.43
N ARG A 168 -7.26 -24.16 -2.32
CA ARG A 168 -6.43 -24.56 -3.46
C ARG A 168 -7.16 -25.56 -4.35
N ARG A 169 -7.76 -26.61 -3.76
CA ARG A 169 -8.60 -27.57 -4.51
C ARG A 169 -9.79 -26.91 -5.20
N ALA A 170 -10.46 -25.97 -4.54
CA ALA A 170 -11.55 -25.23 -5.13
C ALA A 170 -11.07 -24.35 -6.31
N LEU A 171 -9.94 -23.67 -6.14
CA LEU A 171 -9.32 -22.83 -7.17
C LEU A 171 -8.91 -23.64 -8.40
N CYS A 172 -8.33 -24.83 -8.23
CA CYS A 172 -7.99 -25.72 -9.35
C CYS A 172 -9.21 -26.03 -10.24
N ARG A 173 -10.40 -26.24 -9.66
CA ARG A 173 -11.64 -26.54 -10.41
C ARG A 173 -12.19 -25.37 -11.24
N VAL A 174 -11.79 -24.14 -10.90
CA VAL A 174 -12.23 -22.92 -11.59
C VAL A 174 -11.07 -22.18 -12.23
N ALA A 175 -9.87 -22.76 -12.24
CA ALA A 175 -8.63 -22.10 -12.65
C ALA A 175 -8.70 -21.59 -14.08
N GLY A 176 -9.09 -22.42 -15.06
CA GLY A 176 -9.23 -21.99 -16.45
C GLY A 176 -10.25 -20.88 -16.62
N ARG A 177 -11.41 -20.94 -15.94
CA ARG A 177 -12.38 -19.83 -15.93
C ARG A 177 -11.84 -18.55 -15.29
N LEU A 178 -11.09 -18.65 -14.19
CA LEU A 178 -10.52 -17.51 -13.48
C LEU A 178 -9.51 -16.75 -14.35
N ILE A 179 -8.71 -17.46 -15.11
CA ILE A 179 -7.71 -16.89 -16.02
C ILE A 179 -8.23 -16.71 -17.45
N SER A 180 -9.55 -16.74 -17.67
CA SER A 180 -10.15 -16.58 -19.00
C SER A 180 -9.66 -17.61 -20.07
N MET A 181 -9.15 -18.75 -19.63
CA MET A 181 -8.76 -19.93 -20.42
C MET A 181 -9.75 -21.10 -20.22
N ALA A 182 -11.06 -20.84 -20.25
CA ALA A 182 -12.08 -21.87 -20.04
C ALA A 182 -12.01 -23.03 -21.05
N TRP A 183 -11.29 -22.84 -22.17
CA TRP A 183 -11.00 -23.91 -23.14
C TRP A 183 -10.01 -24.96 -22.59
N VAL A 184 -9.09 -24.58 -21.69
CA VAL A 184 -8.14 -25.51 -21.05
C VAL A 184 -8.88 -26.48 -20.15
N ASP A 185 -9.87 -25.99 -19.40
CA ASP A 185 -10.73 -26.84 -18.56
C ASP A 185 -11.48 -27.93 -19.36
N ARG A 186 -11.77 -27.66 -20.64
CA ARG A 186 -12.43 -28.63 -21.53
C ARG A 186 -11.45 -29.60 -22.21
N ARG A 187 -10.26 -29.12 -22.55
CA ARG A 187 -9.30 -29.85 -23.38
C ARG A 187 -8.32 -30.70 -22.56
N CYS A 188 -7.96 -30.22 -21.37
CA CYS A 188 -7.03 -30.88 -20.47
C CYS A 188 -7.46 -30.68 -19.00
N PRO A 189 -8.51 -31.36 -18.53
CA PRO A 189 -9.03 -31.19 -17.16
C PRO A 189 -8.01 -31.54 -16.06
N GLU A 190 -7.04 -32.40 -16.37
CA GLU A 190 -5.96 -32.82 -15.47
C GLU A 190 -4.89 -31.72 -15.22
N VAL A 191 -4.81 -30.67 -16.06
CA VAL A 191 -3.75 -29.64 -16.01
C VAL A 191 -3.70 -28.87 -14.69
N TRP A 192 -4.85 -28.77 -14.02
CA TRP A 192 -4.98 -28.03 -12.76
C TRP A 192 -4.97 -28.93 -11.54
N SER A 193 -4.82 -30.25 -11.70
CA SER A 193 -4.72 -31.19 -10.58
C SER A 193 -3.46 -30.88 -9.76
N PRO A 194 -3.55 -30.82 -8.42
CA PRO A 194 -2.40 -30.60 -7.55
C PRO A 194 -1.40 -31.76 -7.58
#